data_AF-L9XD98-F1
#
_entry.id   AF-L9XD98-F1
#
_cell.length_a   1.000
_cell.length_b   1.000
_cell.length_c   1.000
_cell.angle_alpha   90.00
_cell.angle_beta   90.00
_cell.angle_gamma   90.00
#
_symmetry.space_group_name_H-M   'P 1'
#
loop_
_entity.id
_entity.type
_entity.pdbx_description
1 polymer ?
#
loop_
_entity_poly.entity_id
_entity_poly.type
_entity_poly.pdbx_seq_one_letter_code
_entity_poly.pdbx_strand_id
1 'polypeptide(L)' 'MSTLTRQLVDAWGTRTAQAIGAVIVLSFAGYYLLLDAGTFALAGGAVFLATGVLMLYDLLVE' A
#
# COMPACT_ATOMS: atom_id res chain seq x y z
N MET A 1 -15.54 -27.62 -5.51
CA MET A 1 -14.90 -26.35 -5.93
C MET A 1 -13.61 -26.72 -6.65
N SER A 2 -13.40 -26.29 -7.89
CA SER A 2 -12.24 -26.72 -8.69
C SER A 2 -10.97 -25.98 -8.24
N THR A 3 -9.80 -26.56 -8.49
CA THR A 3 -8.49 -25.96 -8.14
C THR A 3 -8.31 -24.55 -8.70
N LEU A 4 -8.86 -24.30 -9.90
CA LEU A 4 -8.92 -23.00 -10.57
C LEU A 4 -9.72 -21.95 -9.77
N THR A 5 -10.86 -22.33 -9.17
CA THR A 5 -11.68 -21.36 -8.42
C THR A 5 -10.99 -20.92 -7.13
N ARG A 6 -10.25 -21.82 -6.47
CA ARG A 6 -9.51 -21.49 -5.24
C ARG A 6 -8.33 -20.55 -5.53
N GLN A 7 -7.58 -20.79 -6.61
CA GLN A 7 -6.48 -19.92 -7.03
C GLN A 7 -6.94 -18.50 -7.41
N LEU A 8 -8.09 -18.40 -8.11
CA LEU A 8 -8.67 -17.11 -8.48
C LEU A 8 -9.12 -16.29 -7.25
N VAL A 9 -9.75 -16.95 -6.28
CA VAL A 9 -10.20 -16.29 -5.04
C VAL A 9 -9.02 -15.87 -4.16
N ASP A 10 -8.00 -16.71 -4.02
CA ASP A 10 -6.80 -16.36 -3.25
C ASP A 10 -6.04 -15.20 -3.91
N ALA A 11 -5.88 -15.22 -5.24
CA ALA A 11 -5.23 -14.12 -5.97
C ALA A 11 -5.99 -12.80 -5.84
N TRP A 12 -7.32 -12.83 -5.91
CA TRP A 12 -8.16 -11.65 -5.70
C TRP A 12 -8.12 -11.15 -4.25
N GLY A 13 -8.10 -12.06 -3.28
CA GLY A 13 -7.97 -11.73 -1.86
C GLY A 13 -6.65 -11.02 -1.55
N THR A 14 -5.54 -11.55 -2.08
CA THR A 14 -4.20 -10.97 -1.89
C THR A 14 -4.08 -9.58 -2.52
N ARG A 15 -4.56 -9.40 -3.77
CA ARG A 15 -4.56 -8.08 -4.42
C ARG A 15 -5.43 -7.07 -3.67
N THR A 16 -6.60 -7.47 -3.20
CA THR A 16 -7.48 -6.58 -2.43
C THR A 16 -6.82 -6.14 -1.11
N ALA A 17 -6.17 -7.08 -0.41
CA ALA A 17 -5.43 -6.78 0.82
C ALA A 17 -4.23 -5.85 0.57
N GLN A 18 -3.48 -6.05 -0.52
CA GLN A 18 -2.40 -5.16 -0.94
C GLN A 18 -2.91 -3.76 -1.25
N ALA A 19 -4.03 -3.63 -1.98
CA ALA A 19 -4.62 -2.34 -2.31
C ALA A 19 -5.03 -1.57 -1.04
N ILE A 20 -5.66 -2.25 -0.07
CA ILE A 20 -6.02 -1.66 1.23
C ILE A 20 -4.75 -1.23 1.97
N GLY A 21 -3.72 -2.08 2.01
CA GLY A 21 -2.44 -1.76 2.62
C GLY A 21 -1.78 -0.53 2.02
N ALA A 22 -1.75 -0.43 0.68
CA ALA A 22 -1.19 0.70 -0.05
C ALA A 22 -1.92 2.02 0.29
N VAL A 23 -3.26 1.99 0.35
CA VAL A 23 -4.07 3.16 0.74
C VAL A 23 -3.75 3.62 2.16
N ILE A 24 -3.64 2.70 3.12
CA ILE A 24 -3.30 3.03 4.51
C ILE A 24 -1.91 3.67 4.57
N VAL A 25 -0.91 3.05 3.95
CA VAL A 25 0.47 3.53 3.94
C VAL A 25 0.58 4.93 3.31
N LEU A 26 -0.10 5.17 2.18
CA LEU A 26 -0.13 6.49 1.53
C LEU A 26 -0.87 7.53 2.37
N SER A 27 -1.89 7.13 3.13
CA SER A 27 -2.58 8.02 4.06
C SER A 27 -1.65 8.47 5.19
N PHE A 28 -0.83 7.56 5.73
CA PHE A 28 0.21 7.91 6.71
C PHE A 28 1.28 8.83 6.09
N ALA A 29 1.70 8.56 4.85
CA ALA A 29 2.62 9.44 4.14
C ALA A 29 2.06 10.87 4.02
N GLY A 30 0.80 11.00 3.58
CA GLY A 30 0.11 12.28 3.50
C GLY A 30 0.00 12.98 4.85
N TYR A 31 -0.36 12.24 5.90
CA TYR A 31 -0.42 12.78 7.27
C TYR A 31 0.93 13.36 7.72
N TYR A 32 2.01 12.57 7.61
CA TYR A 32 3.33 12.99 8.05
C TYR A 32 3.92 14.13 7.22
N LEU A 33 3.63 14.19 5.92
CA LEU A 33 4.18 15.23 5.04
C LEU A 33 3.38 16.53 5.07
N LEU A 34 2.06 16.47 5.30
CA LEU A 34 1.18 17.62 5.14
C LEU A 34 0.67 18.17 6.48
N LEU A 35 0.55 17.34 7.50
CA LEU A 35 -0.12 17.69 8.76
C LEU A 35 0.82 17.69 9.97
N ASP A 36 1.94 16.99 9.89
CA ASP A 36 2.93 16.92 10.97
C ASP A 36 4.19 17.75 10.61
N ALA A 37 4.67 18.56 11.56
CA ALA A 37 5.76 19.50 11.35
C ALA A 37 7.00 19.06 12.15
N GLY A 38 7.98 18.47 11.47
CA GLY A 38 9.25 18.09 12.08
C GLY A 38 10.14 17.29 11.13
N THR A 39 11.45 17.30 11.36
CA THR A 39 12.42 16.57 10.53
C THR A 39 12.16 15.06 10.53
N PHE A 40 11.70 14.52 11.67
CA PHE A 40 11.28 13.11 11.77
C PHE A 40 9.98 12.83 11.02
N ALA A 41 9.07 13.79 10.94
CA ALA A 41 7.85 13.68 10.14
C ALA A 41 8.16 13.66 8.64
N LEU A 42 9.11 14.48 8.17
CA LEU A 42 9.57 14.43 6.78
C LEU A 42 10.21 13.08 6.42
N ALA A 43 11.09 12.56 7.28
CA ALA A 43 11.73 11.27 7.06
C ALA A 43 10.71 10.12 7.07
N GLY A 44 9.82 10.07 8.08
CA GLY A 44 8.76 9.08 8.17
C GLY A 44 7.79 9.16 6.99
N GLY A 45 7.34 10.36 6.65
CA GLY A 45 6.45 10.62 5.52
C GLY A 45 7.05 10.19 4.18
N ALA A 46 8.34 10.45 3.94
CA ALA A 46 9.03 10.00 2.73
C ALA A 46 9.14 8.47 2.66
N VAL A 47 9.41 7.78 3.78
CA VAL A 47 9.46 6.31 3.84
C VAL A 47 8.10 5.70 3.56
N PHE A 48 7.03 6.21 4.19
CA PHE A 48 5.68 5.76 3.92
C PHE A 48 5.27 6.05 2.48
N LEU A 49 5.64 7.20 1.92
CA LEU A 49 5.34 7.54 0.52
C LEU A 49 6.00 6.55 -0.43
N ALA A 50 7.30 6.29 -0.28
CA ALA A 50 8.04 5.35 -1.11
C ALA A 50 7.46 3.94 -1.01
N THR A 51 7.17 3.48 0.22
CA THR A 51 6.59 2.15 0.46
C THR A 51 5.20 2.03 -0.18
N GLY A 52 4.34 3.03 -0.01
CA GLY A 52 3.00 3.03 -0.58
C GLY A 52 2.98 3.07 -2.10
N VAL A 53 3.89 3.84 -2.71
CA VAL A 53 4.07 3.87 -4.17
C VAL A 53 4.56 2.52 -4.69
N LEU A 54 5.50 1.87 -4.01
CA LEU A 54 5.96 0.53 -4.38
C LEU A 54 4.84 -0.51 -4.29
N MET A 55 4.03 -0.47 -3.23
CA MET A 55 2.85 -1.36 -3.11
C MET A 55 1.82 -1.13 -4.22
N LEU A 56 1.62 0.13 -4.65
CA LEU A 56 0.75 0.42 -5.80
C LEU A 56 1.37 -0.08 -7.11
N TYR A 57 2.68 0.09 -7.30
CA TYR A 57 3.37 -0.41 -8.49
C TYR A 57 3.20 -1.92 -8.60
N ASP A 58 3.42 -2.65 -7.50
CA ASP A 58 3.22 -4.10 -7.40
C ASP A 58 1.79 -4.47 -7.80
N LEU A 59 0.79 -3.78 -7.23
CA LEU A 59 -0.62 -4.02 -7.52
C LEU A 59 -1.00 -3.78 -9.00
N LEU A 60 -0.39 -2.77 -9.63
CA LEU A 60 -0.75 -2.30 -10.98
C LEU A 60 0.01 -3.02 -12.09
N VAL A 61 1.25 -3.42 -11.82
CA VAL A 61 2.15 -4.02 -12.82
C VAL A 61 2.20 -5.54 -12.70
N GLU A 62 1.98 -6.09 -11.50
CA GLU A 62 1.92 -7.52 -11.21
C GLU A 62 0.46 -7.99 -11.06
#